data_AF-A0A6B2CBH3-F1
#
_entry.id   AF-A0A6B2CBH3-F1
#
_cell.length_a   1.000
_cell.length_b   1.000
_cell.length_c   1.000
_cell.angle_alpha   90.00
_cell.angle_beta   90.00
_cell.angle_gamma   90.00
#
_symmetry.space_group_name_H-M   'P 1'
#
loop_
_entity.id
_entity.type
_entity.pdbx_description
1 polymer ?
#
loop_
_entity_poly.entity_id
_entity_poly.type
_entity_poly.pdbx_seq_one_letter_code
_entity_poly.pdbx_strand_id
1 'polypeptide(L)'
;MDIYAIAMMTLLIIVSLLIPVLALLITRGVSPDIDYRFKRSRFESGNPPIGRARGFFVMQYYPYLLMFSSLEPFVVLLVFIFFTPNIWLVTYFLVSSFILLMPVLYYVYKQAGDIDLWREE
;
A
#
# COMPACT_ATOMS: atom_id res chain seq x y z
N MET A 1 -28.64 -9.58 -0.42
CA MET A 1 -28.25 -9.33 0.99
C MET A 1 -29.50 -8.99 1.77
N ASP A 2 -29.62 -9.49 2.99
CA ASP A 2 -30.71 -9.14 3.90
C ASP A 2 -30.63 -7.64 4.27
N ILE A 3 -31.77 -6.99 4.53
CA ILE A 3 -31.86 -5.59 4.93
C ILE A 3 -31.00 -5.30 6.17
N TYR A 4 -30.92 -6.27 7.08
CA TYR A 4 -30.06 -6.19 8.27
C TYR A 4 -28.57 -6.18 7.91
N ALA A 5 -28.15 -6.94 6.91
CA ALA A 5 -26.76 -6.99 6.47
C ALA A 5 -26.34 -5.66 5.83
N ILE A 6 -27.22 -5.07 5.02
CA ILE A 6 -27.00 -3.76 4.41
C ILE A 6 -26.90 -2.69 5.51
N ALA A 7 -27.85 -2.67 6.44
CA ALA A 7 -27.85 -1.71 7.55
C ALA A 7 -26.58 -1.83 8.42
N MET A 8 -26.15 -3.04 8.73
CA MET A 8 -24.92 -3.29 9.49
C MET A 8 -23.68 -2.80 8.73
N MET A 9 -23.57 -3.11 7.44
CA MET A 9 -22.43 -2.67 6.62
C MET A 9 -22.37 -1.15 6.51
N THR A 10 -23.52 -0.50 6.29
CA THR A 10 -23.61 0.97 6.26
C THR A 10 -23.20 1.58 7.59
N LEU A 11 -23.67 1.03 8.71
CA LEU A 11 -23.29 1.49 10.05
C LEU A 11 -21.77 1.37 10.28
N LEU A 12 -21.17 0.23 9.90
CA LEU A 12 -19.73 0.00 10.04
C LEU A 12 -18.90 0.99 9.22
N ILE A 13 -19.33 1.30 8.00
CA ILE A 13 -18.66 2.30 7.15
C ILE A 13 -18.76 3.68 7.79
N ILE A 14 -19.95 4.07 8.25
CA ILE A 14 -20.15 5.38 8.90
C ILE A 14 -19.26 5.48 10.15
N VAL A 15 -19.30 4.49 11.03
CA VAL A 15 -18.52 4.49 12.27
C VAL A 15 -17.01 4.52 11.98
N SER A 16 -16.54 3.72 11.03
CA SER A 16 -15.10 3.65 10.69
C SER A 16 -14.57 4.96 10.10
N LEU A 17 -15.38 5.70 9.35
CA LEU A 17 -15.02 7.02 8.83
C LEU A 17 -15.21 8.14 9.87
N LEU A 18 -16.19 8.02 10.76
CA LEU A 18 -16.51 9.05 11.75
C LEU A 18 -15.49 9.10 12.88
N ILE A 19 -14.97 7.96 13.33
CA ILE A 19 -13.96 7.88 14.39
C ILE A 19 -12.72 8.74 14.12
N PRO A 20 -12.00 8.63 12.96
CA PRO A 20 -10.82 9.43 12.70
C PRO A 20 -11.15 10.93 12.59
N VAL A 21 -12.32 11.27 12.04
CA VAL A 21 -12.77 12.67 11.98
C VAL A 21 -12.99 13.24 13.38
N LEU A 22 -13.70 12.52 14.25
CA LEU A 22 -13.89 12.94 15.64
C LEU A 22 -12.55 13.04 16.38
N ALA A 23 -11.64 12.08 16.19
CA ALA A 23 -10.32 12.13 16.78
C ALA A 23 -9.55 13.38 16.36
N LEU A 24 -9.58 13.74 15.07
CA LEU A 24 -8.97 14.98 14.56
C LEU A 24 -9.61 16.24 15.16
N LEU A 25 -10.95 16.27 15.29
CA LEU A 25 -11.65 17.43 15.86
C LEU A 25 -11.37 17.61 17.35
N ILE A 26 -11.43 16.53 18.13
CA ILE A 26 -11.13 16.54 19.56
C ILE A 26 -9.67 16.93 19.80
N THR A 27 -8.73 16.30 19.10
CA THR A 27 -7.30 16.61 19.24
C THR A 27 -7.02 18.06 18.85
N ARG A 28 -7.61 18.56 17.77
CA ARG A 28 -7.46 19.96 17.37
C ARG A 28 -8.08 20.94 18.40
N GLY A 29 -9.20 20.59 19.02
CA GLY A 29 -9.87 21.43 20.02
C GLY A 29 -9.18 21.48 21.38
N VAL A 30 -8.49 20.41 21.78
CA VAL A 30 -7.77 20.31 23.07
C VAL A 30 -6.30 20.72 22.93
N SER A 31 -5.72 20.65 21.74
CA SER A 31 -4.30 20.96 21.54
C SER A 31 -4.00 22.46 21.75
N PRO A 32 -2.93 22.80 22.48
CA PRO A 32 -2.53 24.20 22.65
C PRO A 32 -2.02 24.80 21.34
N ASP A 33 -2.47 26.01 21.02
CA ASP A 33 -2.09 26.74 19.81
C ASP A 33 -0.72 27.44 19.99
N ILE A 34 0.33 26.63 20.08
CA ILE A 34 1.70 27.12 20.20
C ILE A 34 2.35 27.11 18.82
N ASP A 35 2.62 28.30 18.27
CA ASP A 35 3.30 28.48 17.00
C ASP A 35 4.68 29.11 17.20
N TYR A 36 5.73 28.37 16.87
CA TYR A 36 7.11 28.86 16.83
C TYR A 36 7.68 28.61 15.44
N ARG A 37 8.55 29.51 14.98
CA ARG A 37 9.16 29.47 13.63
C ARG A 37 9.74 28.10 13.25
N PHE A 38 10.35 27.41 14.23
CA PHE A 38 10.94 26.08 14.02
C PHE A 38 9.94 24.92 14.03
N LYS A 39 8.69 25.11 14.51
CA LYS A 39 7.63 24.09 14.46
C LYS A 39 7.22 23.76 13.03
N ARG A 40 7.33 24.76 12.15
CA ARG A 40 6.94 24.70 10.74
C ARG A 40 8.12 24.42 9.81
N SER A 41 9.36 24.45 10.31
CA SER A 41 10.54 24.10 9.52
C SER A 41 10.68 22.58 9.39
N ARG A 42 11.34 22.12 8.32
CA ARG A 42 11.67 20.71 8.13
C ARG A 42 12.59 20.23 9.25
N PHE A 43 12.38 18.99 9.69
CA PHE A 43 13.27 18.33 10.64
C PHE A 43 14.58 17.94 9.94
N GLU A 44 15.70 18.49 10.41
CA GLU A 44 17.03 18.34 9.79
C GLU A 44 18.11 18.19 10.89
N SER A 45 17.93 17.24 11.81
CA SER A 45 18.91 16.88 12.87
C SER A 45 19.55 18.06 13.61
N GLY A 46 18.79 19.14 13.85
CA GLY A 46 19.26 20.35 14.54
C GLY A 46 19.93 21.40 13.65
N ASN A 47 20.16 21.12 12.38
CA ASN A 47 20.66 22.08 11.40
C ASN A 47 19.51 22.77 10.66
N PRO A 48 19.65 24.04 10.24
CA PRO A 48 18.72 24.63 9.30
C PRO A 48 18.69 23.81 8.00
N PRO A 49 17.52 23.62 7.36
CA PRO A 49 17.44 22.96 6.06
C PRO A 49 18.29 23.73 5.04
N ILE A 50 19.35 23.09 4.54
CA ILE A 50 20.26 23.68 3.57
C ILE A 50 20.26 22.81 2.32
N GLY A 51 20.12 23.47 1.16
CA GLY A 51 20.20 22.83 -0.15
C GLY A 51 18.86 22.43 -0.75
N ARG A 52 18.91 21.91 -1.98
CA ARG A 52 17.75 21.37 -2.68
C ARG A 52 17.48 19.96 -2.15
N ALA A 53 16.23 19.69 -1.79
CA ALA A 53 15.81 18.32 -1.50
C ALA A 53 16.14 17.45 -2.73
N ARG A 54 17.03 16.47 -2.57
CA ARG A 54 17.22 15.42 -3.57
C ARG A 54 16.00 14.51 -3.49
N GLY A 55 14.88 15.01 -4.02
CA GLY A 55 13.60 14.32 -4.08
C GLY A 55 13.47 13.62 -5.42
N PHE A 56 14.44 12.79 -5.79
CA PHE A 56 14.15 11.85 -6.86
C PHE A 56 13.37 10.71 -6.24
N PHE A 57 12.12 10.61 -6.68
CA PHE A 57 11.29 9.42 -6.56
C PHE A 57 12.20 8.25 -6.88
N VAL A 58 12.57 7.47 -5.86
CA VAL A 58 13.45 6.33 -6.04
C VAL A 58 12.65 5.37 -6.92
N MET A 59 12.87 5.43 -8.24
CA MET A 59 12.19 4.57 -9.22
C MET A 59 12.45 3.10 -8.92
N GLN A 60 13.40 2.80 -8.02
CA GLN A 60 13.55 1.50 -7.38
C GLN A 60 12.24 0.93 -6.81
N TYR A 61 11.33 1.75 -6.26
CA TYR A 61 10.03 1.26 -5.76
C TYR A 61 9.03 0.90 -6.86
N TYR A 62 9.23 1.42 -8.07
CA TYR A 62 8.30 1.22 -9.17
C TYR A 62 8.21 -0.25 -9.63
N PRO A 63 9.33 -0.97 -9.83
CA PRO A 63 9.31 -2.43 -10.02
C PRO A 63 8.60 -3.21 -8.91
N TYR A 64 8.77 -2.82 -7.63
CA TYR A 64 8.08 -3.47 -6.52
C TYR A 64 6.56 -3.25 -6.58
N LEU A 65 6.13 -2.04 -6.97
CA LEU A 65 4.72 -1.74 -7.18
C LEU A 65 4.14 -2.54 -8.36
N LEU A 66 4.90 -2.70 -9.45
CA LEU A 66 4.51 -3.55 -10.58
C LEU A 66 4.41 -5.03 -10.18
N MET A 67 5.35 -5.55 -9.38
CA MET A 67 5.27 -6.92 -8.85
C MET A 67 4.01 -7.11 -8.00
N PHE A 68 3.74 -6.17 -7.09
CA PHE A 68 2.56 -6.21 -6.25
C PHE A 68 1.27 -6.19 -7.07
N SER A 69 1.12 -5.21 -7.98
CA SER A 69 -0.06 -5.07 -8.82
C SER A 69 -0.27 -6.24 -9.79
N SER A 70 0.81 -6.92 -10.20
CA SER A 70 0.72 -8.11 -11.05
C SER A 70 0.31 -9.35 -10.26
N LEU A 71 0.71 -9.45 -8.99
CA LEU A 71 0.39 -10.59 -8.11
C LEU A 71 -1.00 -10.50 -7.49
N GLU A 72 -1.43 -9.30 -7.10
CA GLU A 72 -2.68 -9.09 -6.36
C GLU A 72 -3.90 -9.77 -7.00
N PRO A 73 -4.17 -9.65 -8.31
CA PRO A 73 -5.33 -10.30 -8.92
C PRO A 73 -5.31 -11.82 -8.78
N PHE A 74 -4.13 -12.44 -8.85
CA PHE A 74 -3.98 -13.88 -8.70
C PHE A 74 -4.22 -14.33 -7.27
N VAL A 75 -3.75 -13.56 -6.28
CA VAL A 75 -4.04 -13.83 -4.87
C VAL A 75 -5.54 -13.75 -4.61
N VAL A 76 -6.23 -12.73 -5.15
CA VAL A 76 -7.69 -12.60 -5.04
C VAL A 76 -8.39 -13.81 -5.66
N LEU A 77 -8.02 -14.21 -6.88
CA LEU A 77 -8.58 -15.40 -7.54
C LEU A 77 -8.28 -16.69 -6.78
N LEU A 78 -7.10 -16.81 -6.18
CA LEU A 78 -6.75 -17.95 -5.33
C LEU A 78 -7.69 -18.04 -4.12
N VAL A 79 -7.95 -16.93 -3.43
CA VAL A 79 -8.89 -16.91 -2.30
C VAL A 79 -10.26 -17.43 -2.72
N PHE A 80 -10.78 -16.99 -3.87
CA PHE A 80 -12.06 -17.50 -4.38
C PHE A 80 -12.00 -18.98 -4.76
N ILE A 81 -10.92 -19.44 -5.40
CA ILE A 81 -10.81 -20.82 -5.84
C ILE A 81 -10.67 -21.78 -4.66
N PHE A 82 -10.07 -21.36 -3.54
CA PHE A 82 -9.97 -22.19 -2.33
C PHE A 82 -11.34 -22.55 -1.71
N PHE A 83 -12.40 -21.79 -2.01
CA PHE A 83 -13.76 -22.15 -1.59
C PHE A 83 -14.41 -23.24 -2.46
N THR A 84 -13.77 -23.66 -3.56
CA THR A 84 -14.28 -24.75 -4.38
C THR A 84 -13.92 -26.11 -3.78
N PRO A 85 -14.84 -27.08 -3.75
CA PRO A 85 -14.53 -28.44 -3.28
C PRO A 85 -13.68 -29.24 -4.29
N ASN A 86 -13.45 -28.71 -5.50
CA ASN A 86 -12.72 -29.41 -6.55
C ASN A 86 -11.20 -29.22 -6.41
N ILE A 87 -10.55 -30.16 -5.73
CA ILE A 87 -9.10 -30.15 -5.49
C ILE A 87 -8.26 -30.12 -6.78
N TRP A 88 -8.74 -30.75 -7.85
CA TRP A 88 -8.04 -30.79 -9.14
C TRP A 88 -8.02 -29.43 -9.81
N LEU A 89 -9.14 -28.70 -9.73
CA LEU A 89 -9.25 -27.34 -10.24
C LEU A 89 -8.33 -26.38 -9.45
N VAL A 90 -8.34 -26.47 -8.12
CA VAL A 90 -7.45 -25.67 -7.26
C VAL A 90 -5.98 -25.94 -7.60
N THR A 91 -5.61 -27.22 -7.69
CA THR A 91 -4.24 -27.63 -8.01
C THR A 91 -3.81 -27.16 -9.40
N TYR A 92 -4.68 -27.32 -10.40
CA TYR A 92 -4.41 -26.84 -11.76
C TYR A 92 -4.19 -25.32 -11.81
N PHE A 93 -5.03 -24.56 -11.11
CA PHE A 93 -4.92 -23.10 -11.07
C PHE A 93 -3.66 -22.64 -10.33
N LEU A 94 -3.29 -23.28 -9.22
CA LEU A 94 -2.05 -23.01 -8.49
C LEU A 94 -0.82 -23.24 -9.36
N VAL A 95 -0.76 -24.41 -10.01
CA VAL A 95 0.40 -24.79 -10.85
C VAL A 95 0.51 -23.89 -12.07
N SER A 96 -0.60 -23.61 -12.77
CA SER A 96 -0.58 -22.72 -13.94
C SER A 96 -0.22 -21.28 -13.55
N SER A 97 -0.77 -20.75 -12.45
CA SER A 97 -0.41 -19.43 -11.94
C SER A 97 1.07 -19.35 -11.58
N PHE A 98 1.61 -20.37 -10.90
CA PHE A 98 3.03 -20.43 -10.56
C PHE A 98 3.92 -20.42 -11.82
N ILE A 99 3.62 -21.26 -12.81
CA ILE A 99 4.38 -21.35 -14.06
C ILE A 99 4.36 -20.03 -14.83
N LEU A 100 3.21 -19.35 -14.88
CA LEU A 100 3.05 -18.09 -15.61
C LEU A 100 3.71 -16.91 -14.88
N LEU A 101 3.59 -16.84 -13.55
CA LEU A 101 4.01 -15.67 -12.77
C LEU A 101 5.48 -15.71 -12.37
N MET A 102 6.01 -16.88 -12.02
CA MET A 102 7.38 -16.97 -11.47
C MET A 102 8.45 -16.40 -12.39
N PRO A 103 8.45 -16.62 -13.72
CA PRO A 103 9.43 -16.02 -14.62
C PRO A 103 9.36 -14.49 -14.62
N VAL A 104 8.15 -13.93 -14.63
CA VAL A 104 7.92 -12.49 -14.64
C VAL A 104 8.37 -11.86 -13.32
N LEU A 105 8.00 -12.46 -12.20
CA LEU A 105 8.39 -11.96 -10.86
C LEU A 105 9.89 -12.04 -10.64
N TYR A 106 10.52 -13.12 -11.08
CA TYR A 106 11.97 -13.26 -11.01
C TYR A 106 12.68 -12.16 -11.81
N TYR A 107 12.22 -11.89 -13.04
CA TYR A 107 12.77 -10.84 -13.89
C TYR A 107 12.62 -9.46 -13.25
N VAL A 108 11.42 -9.11 -12.76
CA VAL A 108 11.17 -7.80 -12.14
C VAL A 108 11.94 -7.66 -10.83
N TYR A 109 12.04 -8.71 -10.02
CA TYR A 109 12.85 -8.70 -8.80
C TYR A 109 14.32 -8.38 -9.08
N LYS A 110 14.89 -8.99 -10.12
CA LYS A 110 16.26 -8.73 -10.54
C LYS A 110 16.45 -7.26 -10.96
N GLN A 111 15.52 -6.72 -11.72
CA GLN A 111 15.53 -5.33 -12.17
C GLN A 111 15.35 -4.33 -11.02
N ALA A 112 14.53 -4.68 -10.02
CA ALA A 112 14.28 -3.86 -8.84
C ALA A 112 15.53 -3.70 -7.95
N GLY A 113 16.39 -4.72 -7.91
CA GLY A 113 17.62 -4.72 -7.12
C GLY A 113 18.78 -3.95 -7.73
N ASP A 114 18.69 -3.60 -9.02
CA ASP A 114 19.77 -2.90 -9.72
C ASP A 114 19.62 -1.38 -9.55
N ILE A 115 20.38 -0.82 -8.61
CA ILE A 115 20.34 0.61 -8.28
C ILE A 115 20.85 1.47 -9.43
N ASP A 116 21.75 0.96 -10.27
CA ASP A 116 22.36 1.73 -11.36
C ASP A 116 21.34 2.05 -12.45
N LEU A 117 20.33 1.20 -12.65
CA LEU A 117 19.21 1.45 -13.56
C LEU A 117 18.29 2.60 -13.10
N TRP A 118 18.39 2.99 -11.83
CA TRP A 118 17.55 4.01 -11.20
C TRP A 118 18.34 5.23 -10.76
N ARG A 119 19.65 5.25 -11.05
CA ARG A 119 20.53 6.38 -10.76
C ARG A 119 20.44 7.36 -11.94
N GLU A 120 20.02 8.59 -11.68
CA GLU A 120 20.27 9.68 -12.63
C GLU A 120 21.77 10.02 -12.61
N GLU A 121 22.33 10.36 -13.78
CA GLU A 121 23.72 10.83 -13.93
C GLU A 121 23.98 12.14 -13.15
#